data_AF-A0A8S3F1E3-F1
#
_entry.id   AF-A0A8S3F1E3-F1
#
_cell.length_a   1.000
_cell.length_b   1.000
_cell.length_c   1.000
_cell.angle_alpha   90.00
_cell.angle_beta   90.00
_cell.angle_gamma   90.00
#
_symmetry.space_group_name_H-M   'P 1'
#
loop_
_entity.id
_entity.type
_entity.pdbx_description
1 polymer ?
#
loop_
_entity_poly.entity_id
_entity_poly.type
_entity_poly.pdbx_seq_one_letter_code
_entity_poly.pdbx_strand_id
1 'polypeptide(L)'
;SATRRRAACDFLQALCIFFESQVIALYSQYIETMQKEYLQNPSLNWSKKDACIFLVLSLASKGETQKLGITKTSSFISIPVYYANSVLPELQNPDVNSLPLIKADCLKFLIYVRNQLDRDSLVKSLPECTRYLSSNNVVVQTYAAHALERLLLVRHPADQKHTAITKNDLIPYAQSMYDKLFQILTSDKSYENEYVMRAVMRLSSSLHEGVLPYLSQLMDKLVLILRRSSR
;
A
#
# COMPACT_ATOMS: atom_id res chain seq x y z
N SER A 1 -2.74 -9.87 22.09
CA SER A 1 -3.17 -11.25 21.79
C SER A 1 -2.52 -11.67 20.48
N ALA A 2 -1.60 -12.64 20.50
CA ALA A 2 -0.90 -13.09 19.29
C ALA A 2 -1.79 -14.08 18.53
N THR A 3 -2.12 -13.77 17.27
CA THR A 3 -2.88 -14.69 16.41
C THR A 3 -1.97 -15.84 15.94
N ARG A 4 -2.54 -17.00 15.60
CA ARG A 4 -1.79 -18.13 15.02
C ARG A 4 -0.96 -17.71 13.80
N ARG A 5 -1.48 -16.80 12.98
CA ARG A 5 -0.81 -16.23 11.82
C ARG A 5 0.44 -15.42 12.20
N ARG A 6 0.37 -14.63 13.28
CA ARG A 6 1.52 -13.89 13.81
C ARG A 6 2.59 -14.86 14.34
N ALA A 7 2.19 -15.83 15.16
CA ALA A 7 3.11 -16.82 15.72
C ALA A 7 3.85 -17.64 14.64
N ALA A 8 3.14 -18.03 13.57
CA ALA A 8 3.76 -18.74 12.45
C ALA A 8 4.79 -17.86 11.69
N CYS A 9 4.51 -16.56 11.55
CA CYS A 9 5.44 -15.60 10.94
C CYS A 9 6.69 -15.40 11.80
N ASP A 10 6.50 -15.18 13.11
CA ASP A 10 7.62 -15.01 14.05
C ASP A 10 8.50 -16.27 14.09
N PHE A 11 7.89 -17.47 14.02
CA PHE A 11 8.61 -18.73 13.89
C PHE A 11 9.40 -18.84 12.57
N LEU A 12 8.77 -18.49 11.44
CA LEU A 12 9.42 -18.50 10.14
C LEU A 12 10.62 -17.54 10.09
N GLN A 13 10.45 -16.33 10.61
CA GLN A 13 11.52 -15.34 10.71
C GLN A 13 12.66 -15.84 11.60
N ALA A 14 12.35 -16.49 12.72
CA ALA A 14 13.35 -17.10 13.59
C ALA A 14 14.14 -18.22 12.88
N LEU A 15 13.48 -19.06 12.08
CA LEU A 15 14.16 -20.08 11.26
C LEU A 15 15.07 -19.45 10.21
N CYS A 16 14.64 -18.35 9.56
CA CYS A 16 15.44 -17.63 8.58
C CYS A 16 16.72 -17.01 9.16
N ILE A 17 16.83 -16.83 10.48
CA ILE A 17 18.09 -16.37 11.11
C ILE A 17 19.21 -17.40 10.93
N PHE A 18 18.88 -18.70 10.99
CA PHE A 18 19.87 -19.78 10.98
C PHE A 18 19.91 -20.55 9.65
N PHE A 19 18.77 -20.70 8.98
CA PHE A 19 18.62 -21.60 7.82
C PHE A 19 18.02 -20.90 6.60
N GLU A 20 18.39 -19.63 6.38
CA GLU A 20 17.77 -18.75 5.37
C GLU A 20 17.62 -19.40 3.99
N SER A 21 18.71 -19.94 3.44
CA SER A 21 18.71 -20.50 2.08
C SER A 21 17.79 -21.70 1.94
N GLN A 22 17.80 -22.60 2.94
CA GLN A 22 17.01 -23.83 2.95
C GLN A 22 15.52 -23.53 3.12
N VAL A 23 15.20 -22.61 4.05
CA VAL A 23 13.81 -22.16 4.28
C VAL A 23 13.27 -21.48 3.03
N ILE A 24 14.02 -20.54 2.44
CA ILE A 24 13.55 -19.83 1.25
C ILE A 24 13.40 -20.78 0.05
N ALA A 25 14.33 -21.71 -0.16
CA ALA A 25 14.21 -22.70 -1.23
C ALA A 25 12.94 -23.56 -1.09
N LEU A 26 12.66 -24.05 0.12
CA LEU A 26 11.46 -24.85 0.40
C LEU A 26 10.18 -24.04 0.18
N TYR A 27 10.09 -22.85 0.77
CA TYR A 27 8.89 -22.02 0.67
C TYR A 27 8.68 -21.42 -0.73
N SER A 28 9.73 -21.23 -1.52
CA SER A 28 9.61 -20.77 -2.91
C SER A 28 8.83 -21.76 -3.77
N GLN A 29 9.09 -23.07 -3.61
CA GLN A 29 8.34 -24.13 -4.31
C GLN A 29 6.84 -24.11 -3.93
N TYR A 30 6.54 -23.92 -2.64
CA TYR A 30 5.16 -23.79 -2.17
C TYR A 30 4.48 -22.54 -2.72
N ILE A 31 5.18 -21.39 -2.73
CA ILE A 31 4.67 -20.13 -3.29
C ILE A 31 4.34 -20.30 -4.78
N GLU A 32 5.21 -20.94 -5.56
CA GLU A 32 4.95 -21.20 -6.99
C GLU A 32 3.72 -22.09 -7.20
N THR A 33 3.58 -23.13 -6.38
CA THR A 33 2.42 -24.03 -6.45
C THR A 33 1.13 -23.29 -6.13
N MET A 34 1.11 -22.52 -5.03
CA MET A 34 -0.06 -21.73 -4.62
C MET A 34 -0.42 -20.64 -5.63
N GLN A 35 0.57 -20.05 -6.32
CA GLN A 35 0.31 -19.10 -7.40
C GLN A 35 -0.35 -19.78 -8.60
N LYS A 36 0.09 -20.98 -8.98
CA LYS A 36 -0.53 -21.76 -10.06
C LYS A 36 -1.97 -22.15 -9.72
N GLU A 37 -2.22 -22.60 -8.49
CA GLU A 37 -3.57 -22.90 -8.01
C GLU A 37 -4.49 -21.66 -8.07
N TYR A 38 -3.97 -20.48 -7.69
CA TYR A 38 -4.72 -19.24 -7.79
C TYR A 38 -5.15 -18.92 -9.23
N LEU A 39 -4.23 -19.06 -10.19
CA LEU A 39 -4.52 -18.78 -11.60
C LEU A 39 -5.58 -19.70 -12.20
N GLN A 40 -5.77 -20.92 -11.67
CA GLN A 40 -6.82 -21.84 -12.14
C GLN A 40 -8.23 -21.34 -11.79
N ASN A 41 -8.40 -20.76 -10.60
CA ASN A 41 -9.70 -20.22 -10.19
C ASN A 41 -9.55 -19.10 -9.15
N PRO A 42 -9.36 -17.84 -9.59
CA PRO A 42 -9.10 -16.71 -8.69
C PRO A 42 -10.19 -16.45 -7.66
N SER A 43 -11.46 -16.71 -8.00
CA SER A 43 -12.59 -16.42 -7.10
C SER A 43 -12.73 -17.43 -5.97
N LEU A 44 -12.33 -18.69 -6.17
CA LEU A 44 -12.33 -19.72 -5.12
C LEU A 44 -10.98 -19.77 -4.38
N ASN A 45 -9.87 -19.58 -5.09
CA ASN A 45 -8.51 -19.76 -4.55
C ASN A 45 -7.85 -18.47 -4.08
N TRP A 46 -8.63 -17.41 -3.82
CA TRP A 46 -8.11 -16.12 -3.31
C TRP A 46 -7.26 -16.29 -2.04
N SER A 47 -7.62 -17.22 -1.16
CA SER A 47 -6.89 -17.48 0.10
C SER A 47 -5.45 -17.94 -0.13
N LYS A 48 -5.18 -18.62 -1.26
CA LYS A 48 -3.83 -19.02 -1.66
C LYS A 48 -2.97 -17.81 -2.04
N LYS A 49 -3.57 -16.81 -2.70
CA LYS A 49 -2.90 -15.56 -3.04
C LYS A 49 -2.59 -14.73 -1.80
N ASP A 50 -3.53 -14.59 -0.86
CA ASP A 50 -3.30 -13.95 0.44
C ASP A 50 -2.13 -14.63 1.18
N ALA A 51 -2.14 -15.97 1.27
CA ALA A 51 -1.06 -16.74 1.88
C ALA A 51 0.29 -16.49 1.19
N CYS A 52 0.33 -16.46 -0.15
CA CYS A 52 1.54 -16.13 -0.92
C CYS A 52 2.08 -14.73 -0.61
N ILE A 53 1.23 -13.70 -0.66
CA ILE A 53 1.63 -12.32 -0.38
C ILE A 53 2.21 -12.23 1.03
N PHE A 54 1.56 -12.88 1.99
CA PHE A 54 1.98 -12.91 3.38
C PHE A 54 3.30 -13.66 3.61
N LEU A 55 3.49 -14.81 2.97
CA LEU A 55 4.74 -15.58 3.05
C LEU A 55 5.89 -14.82 2.44
N VAL A 56 5.72 -14.25 1.25
CA VAL A 56 6.75 -13.44 0.59
C VAL A 56 7.13 -12.25 1.48
N LEU A 57 6.16 -11.56 2.06
CA LEU A 57 6.43 -10.45 2.97
C LEU A 57 7.22 -10.91 4.21
N SER A 58 6.86 -12.07 4.77
CA SER A 58 7.49 -12.63 5.97
C SER A 58 8.92 -13.09 5.71
N LEU A 59 9.17 -13.72 4.55
CA LEU A 59 10.49 -14.21 4.14
C LEU A 59 11.41 -13.09 3.65
N ALA A 60 10.85 -12.10 2.96
CA ALA A 60 11.62 -10.99 2.44
C ALA A 60 12.03 -10.00 3.55
N SER A 61 11.21 -9.83 4.60
CA SER A 61 11.50 -8.90 5.69
C SER A 61 12.52 -9.47 6.68
N LYS A 62 13.73 -8.91 6.71
CA LYS A 62 14.75 -9.14 7.75
C LYS A 62 14.79 -8.07 8.83
N GLY A 63 14.09 -6.98 8.58
CA GLY A 63 14.02 -5.83 9.46
C GLY A 63 12.99 -4.87 8.92
N GLU A 64 12.05 -4.48 9.78
CA GLU A 64 11.02 -3.52 9.47
C GLU A 64 10.87 -2.48 10.58
N THR A 65 10.42 -1.30 10.21
CA THR A 65 9.96 -0.29 11.17
C THR A 65 8.62 0.27 10.70
N GLN A 66 7.76 0.68 11.62
CA GLN A 66 6.49 1.31 11.25
C GLN A 66 6.68 2.57 10.38
N LYS A 67 7.78 3.31 10.59
CA LYS A 67 8.09 4.53 9.84
C LYS A 67 8.65 4.26 8.45
N LEU A 68 9.52 3.26 8.27
CA LEU A 68 10.22 3.00 7.00
C LEU A 68 9.72 1.75 6.28
N GLY A 69 8.76 0.99 6.80
CA GLY A 69 8.45 -0.33 6.23
C GLY A 69 9.66 -1.26 6.31
N ILE A 70 9.84 -2.12 5.30
CA ILE A 70 10.99 -3.03 5.23
C ILE A 70 12.28 -2.24 4.97
N THR A 71 13.20 -2.33 5.93
CA THR A 71 14.52 -1.68 5.89
C THR A 71 15.63 -2.63 5.47
N LYS A 72 15.48 -3.94 5.73
CA LYS A 72 16.41 -4.98 5.31
C LYS A 72 15.67 -6.10 4.62
N THR A 73 16.15 -6.49 3.45
CA THR A 73 15.57 -7.56 2.62
C THR A 73 16.46 -8.79 2.59
N SER A 74 15.86 -9.95 2.37
CA SER A 74 16.60 -11.15 1.99
C SER A 74 17.22 -11.01 0.59
N SER A 75 18.45 -11.48 0.42
CA SER A 75 19.11 -11.52 -0.90
C SER A 75 18.51 -12.56 -1.85
N PHE A 76 17.71 -13.50 -1.32
CA PHE A 76 17.13 -14.59 -2.09
C PHE A 76 15.77 -14.24 -2.70
N ILE A 77 15.15 -13.13 -2.30
CA ILE A 77 13.82 -12.72 -2.77
C ILE A 77 13.89 -11.32 -3.36
N SER A 78 13.67 -11.23 -4.67
CA SER A 78 13.54 -9.93 -5.34
C SER A 78 12.12 -9.39 -5.19
N ILE A 79 11.96 -8.46 -4.25
CA ILE A 79 10.69 -7.73 -4.02
C ILE A 79 10.20 -7.01 -5.28
N PRO A 80 11.03 -6.26 -6.04
CA PRO A 80 10.57 -5.59 -7.26
C PRO A 80 9.99 -6.56 -8.29
N VAL A 81 10.62 -7.72 -8.46
CA VAL A 81 10.15 -8.75 -9.40
C VAL A 81 8.81 -9.32 -8.94
N TYR A 82 8.66 -9.62 -7.65
CA TYR A 82 7.39 -10.10 -7.11
C TYR A 82 6.28 -9.04 -7.24
N TYR A 83 6.60 -7.77 -6.96
CA TYR A 83 5.67 -6.67 -7.13
C TYR A 83 5.16 -6.59 -8.57
N ALA A 84 6.05 -6.55 -9.55
CA ALA A 84 5.71 -6.43 -10.97
C ALA A 84 4.89 -7.64 -11.48
N ASN A 85 5.23 -8.86 -11.06
CA ASN A 85 4.62 -10.07 -11.60
C ASN A 85 3.32 -10.48 -10.90
N SER A 86 3.20 -10.19 -9.59
CA SER A 86 2.14 -10.75 -8.75
C SER A 86 1.20 -9.71 -8.14
N VAL A 87 1.68 -8.49 -7.87
CA VAL A 87 0.90 -7.47 -7.15
C VAL A 87 0.38 -6.40 -8.10
N LEU A 88 1.22 -5.93 -9.03
CA LEU A 88 0.86 -4.91 -10.00
C LEU A 88 -0.33 -5.32 -10.90
N PRO A 89 -0.41 -6.56 -11.44
CA PRO A 89 -1.57 -6.96 -12.26
C PRO A 89 -2.88 -6.95 -11.46
N GLU A 90 -2.82 -7.25 -10.16
CA GLU A 90 -3.97 -7.15 -9.29
C GLU A 90 -4.37 -5.70 -9.05
N LEU A 91 -3.40 -4.80 -8.85
CA LEU A 91 -3.68 -3.37 -8.69
C LEU A 91 -4.24 -2.75 -10.00
N GLN A 92 -3.80 -3.22 -11.16
CA GLN A 92 -4.25 -2.70 -12.45
C GLN A 92 -5.62 -3.22 -12.90
N ASN A 93 -6.15 -4.27 -12.26
CA ASN A 93 -7.45 -4.84 -12.60
C ASN A 93 -8.54 -3.74 -12.68
N PRO A 94 -9.28 -3.62 -13.80
CA PRO A 94 -10.25 -2.54 -14.01
C PRO A 94 -11.34 -2.51 -12.92
N ASP A 95 -11.75 -3.67 -12.41
CA ASP A 95 -12.75 -3.77 -11.35
C ASP A 95 -12.12 -3.56 -9.97
N VAL A 96 -12.27 -2.34 -9.46
CA VAL A 96 -11.82 -1.88 -8.14
C VAL A 96 -12.53 -2.62 -6.99
N ASN A 97 -13.71 -3.19 -7.25
CA ASN A 97 -14.50 -3.89 -6.23
C ASN A 97 -14.33 -5.41 -6.29
N SER A 98 -13.63 -5.93 -7.29
CA SER A 98 -13.28 -7.35 -7.37
C SER A 98 -12.35 -7.74 -6.23
N LEU A 99 -12.66 -8.87 -5.57
CA LEU A 99 -11.82 -9.49 -4.52
C LEU A 99 -11.20 -8.46 -3.55
N PRO A 100 -12.02 -7.69 -2.79
CA PRO A 100 -11.56 -6.53 -2.03
C PRO A 100 -10.49 -6.88 -1.00
N LEU A 101 -10.48 -8.11 -0.50
CA LEU A 101 -9.46 -8.60 0.42
C LEU A 101 -8.08 -8.68 -0.25
N ILE A 102 -8.00 -9.22 -1.48
CA ILE A 102 -6.75 -9.28 -2.24
C ILE A 102 -6.27 -7.87 -2.60
N LYS A 103 -7.18 -6.96 -2.97
CA LYS A 103 -6.81 -5.56 -3.25
C LYS A 103 -6.23 -4.88 -2.00
N ALA A 104 -6.85 -5.10 -0.84
CA ALA A 104 -6.33 -4.61 0.44
C ALA A 104 -4.94 -5.20 0.75
N ASP A 105 -4.72 -6.49 0.51
CA ASP A 105 -3.43 -7.14 0.72
C ASP A 105 -2.36 -6.63 -0.24
N CYS A 106 -2.70 -6.36 -1.50
CA CYS A 106 -1.80 -5.74 -2.48
C CYS A 106 -1.40 -4.31 -2.08
N LEU A 107 -2.36 -3.49 -1.64
CA LEU A 107 -2.09 -2.13 -1.15
C LEU A 107 -1.26 -2.16 0.14
N LYS A 108 -1.55 -3.10 1.04
CA LYS A 108 -0.77 -3.35 2.24
C LYS A 108 0.66 -3.76 1.88
N PHE A 109 0.84 -4.69 0.95
CA PHE A 109 2.15 -5.10 0.46
C PHE A 109 2.94 -3.90 -0.03
N LEU A 110 2.34 -3.06 -0.88
CA LEU A 110 2.94 -1.82 -1.37
C LEU A 110 3.40 -0.89 -0.23
N ILE A 111 2.56 -0.71 0.81
CA ILE A 111 2.95 0.04 2.01
C ILE A 111 4.23 -0.53 2.63
N TYR A 112 4.32 -1.84 2.84
CA TYR A 112 5.50 -2.42 3.49
C TYR A 112 6.76 -2.33 2.63
N VAL A 113 6.64 -2.55 1.32
CA VAL A 113 7.79 -2.71 0.42
C VAL A 113 8.26 -1.43 -0.27
N ARG A 114 7.53 -0.32 -0.15
CA ARG A 114 7.77 0.94 -0.88
C ARG A 114 9.24 1.42 -0.94
N ASN A 115 10.03 1.20 0.11
CA ASN A 115 11.44 1.62 0.14
C ASN A 115 12.39 0.71 -0.67
N GLN A 116 11.88 -0.40 -1.18
CA GLN A 116 12.60 -1.37 -2.01
C GLN A 116 12.22 -1.25 -3.50
N LEU A 117 11.27 -0.38 -3.84
CA LEU A 117 10.84 -0.12 -5.21
C LEU A 117 11.62 1.05 -5.81
N ASP A 118 11.80 1.02 -7.12
CA ASP A 118 12.37 2.12 -7.89
C ASP A 118 11.37 3.28 -8.04
N ARG A 119 11.89 4.47 -8.38
CA ARG A 119 11.08 5.69 -8.49
C ARG A 119 9.96 5.55 -9.52
N ASP A 120 10.20 4.90 -10.65
CA ASP A 120 9.21 4.77 -11.72
C ASP A 120 8.03 3.90 -11.25
N SER A 121 8.31 2.78 -10.58
CA SER A 121 7.27 1.97 -9.93
C SER A 121 6.46 2.75 -8.90
N LEU A 122 7.11 3.61 -8.09
CA LEU A 122 6.42 4.43 -7.09
C LEU A 122 5.47 5.46 -7.74
N VAL A 123 5.94 6.17 -8.77
CA VAL A 123 5.12 7.16 -9.49
C VAL A 123 3.95 6.47 -10.20
N LYS A 124 4.17 5.33 -10.85
CA LYS A 124 3.11 4.53 -11.50
C LYS A 124 2.08 4.01 -10.51
N SER A 125 2.43 3.83 -9.24
CA SER A 125 1.52 3.35 -8.20
C SER A 125 0.54 4.43 -7.69
N LEU A 126 0.83 5.71 -7.92
CA LEU A 126 -0.03 6.83 -7.50
C LEU A 126 -1.43 6.79 -8.14
N PRO A 127 -1.59 6.72 -9.48
CA PRO A 127 -2.91 6.63 -10.09
C PRO A 127 -3.65 5.35 -9.68
N GLU A 128 -2.94 4.24 -9.48
CA GLU A 128 -3.55 2.98 -9.02
C GLU A 128 -4.14 3.12 -7.62
N CYS A 129 -3.37 3.66 -6.66
CA CYS A 129 -3.89 3.91 -5.31
C CYS A 129 -5.08 4.89 -5.34
N THR A 130 -5.03 5.89 -6.21
CA THR A 130 -6.12 6.87 -6.40
C THR A 130 -7.39 6.21 -6.94
N ARG A 131 -7.31 5.18 -7.78
CA ARG A 131 -8.47 4.38 -8.20
C ARG A 131 -9.13 3.67 -7.03
N TYR A 132 -8.36 3.05 -6.15
CA TYR A 132 -8.87 2.29 -5.02
C TYR A 132 -9.57 3.13 -3.93
N LEU A 133 -9.35 4.45 -3.89
CA LEU A 133 -10.14 5.36 -3.08
C LEU A 133 -11.64 5.36 -3.46
N SER A 134 -11.97 4.99 -4.70
CA SER A 134 -13.36 4.88 -5.18
C SER A 134 -14.00 3.51 -4.91
N SER A 135 -13.34 2.62 -4.16
CA SER A 135 -13.90 1.31 -3.81
C SER A 135 -15.12 1.44 -2.91
N ASN A 136 -16.07 0.50 -2.99
CA ASN A 136 -17.21 0.38 -2.08
C ASN A 136 -16.81 -0.17 -0.70
N ASN A 137 -15.60 -0.72 -0.57
CA ASN A 137 -15.11 -1.33 0.65
C ASN A 137 -14.24 -0.34 1.45
N VAL A 138 -14.65 -0.03 2.68
CA VAL A 138 -13.96 0.91 3.59
C VAL A 138 -12.52 0.49 3.88
N VAL A 139 -12.25 -0.81 3.99
CA VAL A 139 -10.90 -1.33 4.25
C VAL A 139 -9.98 -1.03 3.07
N VAL A 140 -10.45 -1.23 1.84
CA VAL A 140 -9.70 -0.93 0.62
C VAL A 140 -9.44 0.58 0.51
N GLN A 141 -10.45 1.42 0.76
CA GLN A 141 -10.29 2.87 0.80
C GLN A 141 -9.21 3.30 1.82
N THR A 142 -9.24 2.71 3.00
CA THR A 142 -8.29 3.01 4.09
C THR A 142 -6.86 2.62 3.71
N TYR A 143 -6.66 1.41 3.18
CA TYR A 143 -5.34 0.99 2.71
C TYR A 143 -4.85 1.80 1.51
N ALA A 144 -5.75 2.23 0.62
CA ALA A 144 -5.41 3.09 -0.52
C ALA A 144 -4.94 4.48 -0.05
N ALA A 145 -5.67 5.10 0.88
CA ALA A 145 -5.26 6.36 1.49
C ALA A 145 -3.94 6.23 2.26
N HIS A 146 -3.78 5.15 3.03
CA HIS A 146 -2.53 4.90 3.75
C HIS A 146 -1.36 4.63 2.80
N ALA A 147 -1.57 3.91 1.70
CA ALA A 147 -0.56 3.69 0.67
C ALA A 147 -0.12 5.01 0.05
N LEU A 148 -1.06 5.88 -0.36
CA LEU A 148 -0.74 7.21 -0.86
C LEU A 148 0.12 8.00 0.13
N GLU A 149 -0.31 8.10 1.40
CA GLU A 149 0.45 8.81 2.43
C GLU A 149 1.87 8.26 2.61
N ARG A 150 2.03 6.93 2.58
CA ARG A 150 3.32 6.26 2.77
C ARG A 150 4.25 6.40 1.56
N LEU A 151 3.72 6.39 0.35
CA LEU A 151 4.47 6.58 -0.89
C LEU A 151 5.06 7.99 -0.97
N LEU A 152 4.29 9.01 -0.58
CA LEU A 152 4.73 10.41 -0.55
C LEU A 152 5.85 10.69 0.48
N LEU A 153 6.08 9.75 1.40
CA LEU A 153 7.14 9.83 2.41
C LEU A 153 8.43 9.11 2.01
N VAL A 154 8.43 8.38 0.89
CA VAL A 154 9.63 7.67 0.43
C VAL A 154 10.69 8.69 0.05
N ARG A 155 11.91 8.51 0.58
CA ARG A 155 13.06 9.37 0.30
C ARG A 155 13.89 8.79 -0.84
N HIS A 156 14.56 9.65 -1.57
CA HIS A 156 15.43 9.21 -2.65
C HIS A 156 16.64 8.44 -2.06
N PRO A 157 17.00 7.25 -2.59
CA PRO A 157 18.11 6.46 -2.05
C PRO A 157 19.45 7.22 -2.07
N ALA A 158 19.70 8.00 -3.13
CA ALA A 158 20.92 8.80 -3.26
C ALA A 158 20.86 10.16 -2.53
N ASP A 159 19.66 10.64 -2.17
CA ASP A 159 19.49 11.92 -1.49
C ASP A 159 18.37 11.84 -0.45
N GLN A 160 18.78 11.66 0.81
CA GLN A 160 17.86 11.56 1.93
C GLN A 160 17.15 12.87 2.30
N LYS A 161 17.53 14.01 1.68
CA LYS A 161 16.85 15.28 1.90
C LYS A 161 15.60 15.43 1.04
N HIS A 162 15.55 14.78 -0.11
CA HIS A 162 14.43 14.89 -1.05
C HIS A 162 13.58 13.62 -1.08
N THR A 163 12.28 13.80 -1.32
CA THR A 163 11.34 12.71 -1.56
C THR A 163 11.56 12.11 -2.94
N ALA A 164 11.35 10.79 -3.08
CA ALA A 164 11.46 10.09 -4.35
C ALA A 164 10.41 10.59 -5.36
N ILE A 165 9.21 10.91 -4.87
CA ILE A 165 8.12 11.51 -5.64
C ILE A 165 8.20 13.02 -5.48
N THR A 166 8.23 13.74 -6.61
CA THR A 166 8.36 15.21 -6.63
C THR A 166 7.02 15.89 -6.88
N LYS A 167 6.96 17.20 -6.64
CA LYS A 167 5.77 18.02 -6.89
C LYS A 167 5.24 17.88 -8.33
N ASN A 168 6.13 17.80 -9.32
CA ASN A 168 5.77 17.70 -10.73
C ASN A 168 5.07 16.38 -11.06
N ASP A 169 5.44 15.31 -10.34
CA ASP A 169 4.82 13.99 -10.50
C ASP A 169 3.39 13.96 -9.91
N LEU A 170 3.09 14.86 -8.96
CA LEU A 170 1.80 14.91 -8.25
C LEU A 170 0.77 15.83 -8.91
N ILE A 171 1.20 16.94 -9.52
CA ILE A 171 0.31 17.93 -10.14
C ILE A 171 -0.75 17.30 -11.07
N PRO A 172 -0.42 16.33 -11.96
CA PRO A 172 -1.41 15.73 -12.87
C PRO A 172 -2.52 14.96 -12.16
N TYR A 173 -2.26 14.45 -10.96
CA TYR A 173 -3.18 13.58 -10.21
C TYR A 173 -3.82 14.26 -9.00
N ALA A 174 -3.30 15.43 -8.60
CA ALA A 174 -3.67 16.12 -7.38
C ALA A 174 -5.18 16.37 -7.25
N GLN A 175 -5.82 16.90 -8.30
CA GLN A 175 -7.26 17.17 -8.29
C GLN A 175 -8.07 15.88 -8.04
N SER A 176 -7.79 14.83 -8.82
CA SER A 176 -8.48 13.53 -8.70
C SER A 176 -8.26 12.89 -7.32
N MET A 177 -7.06 13.04 -6.75
CA MET A 177 -6.77 12.57 -5.39
C MET A 177 -7.59 13.33 -4.34
N TYR A 178 -7.61 14.66 -4.38
CA TYR A 178 -8.37 15.47 -3.43
C TYR A 178 -9.86 15.18 -3.51
N ASP A 179 -10.43 15.14 -4.72
CA ASP A 179 -11.86 14.91 -4.91
C ASP A 179 -12.29 13.58 -4.28
N LYS A 180 -11.52 12.51 -4.51
CA LYS A 180 -11.80 11.17 -3.94
C LYS A 180 -11.58 11.10 -2.44
N LEU A 181 -10.50 11.69 -1.92
CA LEU A 181 -10.24 11.72 -0.48
C LEU A 181 -11.36 12.48 0.26
N PHE A 182 -11.80 13.62 -0.29
CA PHE A 182 -12.90 14.37 0.28
C PHE A 182 -14.25 13.68 0.15
N GLN A 183 -14.49 12.97 -0.95
CA GLN A 183 -15.68 12.15 -1.10
C GLN A 183 -15.79 11.14 0.07
N ILE A 184 -14.69 10.46 0.43
CA ILE A 184 -14.66 9.54 1.57
C ILE A 184 -14.95 10.28 2.89
N LEU A 185 -14.29 11.41 3.14
CA LEU A 185 -14.47 12.18 4.39
C LEU A 185 -15.86 12.81 4.54
N THR A 186 -16.54 13.09 3.43
CA THR A 186 -17.92 13.60 3.46
C THR A 186 -18.99 12.51 3.55
N SER A 187 -18.60 11.25 3.35
CA SER A 187 -19.52 10.11 3.40
C SER A 187 -19.93 9.75 4.83
N ASP A 188 -21.16 9.29 5.01
CA ASP A 188 -21.70 8.96 6.35
C ASP A 188 -21.04 7.71 6.96
N LYS A 189 -20.39 6.87 6.15
CA LYS A 189 -19.80 5.60 6.60
C LYS A 189 -18.34 5.69 7.03
N SER A 190 -17.60 6.68 6.53
CA SER A 190 -16.13 6.72 6.63
C SER A 190 -15.58 8.10 6.99
N TYR A 191 -16.40 9.02 7.51
CA TYR A 191 -15.96 10.38 7.83
C TYR A 191 -14.88 10.46 8.92
N GLU A 192 -14.79 9.45 9.80
CA GLU A 192 -13.80 9.38 10.89
C GLU A 192 -12.46 8.74 10.48
N ASN A 193 -12.25 8.49 9.18
CA ASN A 193 -11.06 7.78 8.72
C ASN A 193 -9.79 8.63 8.85
N GLU A 194 -9.01 8.40 9.90
CA GLU A 194 -7.76 9.13 10.16
C GLU A 194 -6.72 8.96 9.05
N TYR A 195 -6.69 7.82 8.35
CA TYR A 195 -5.74 7.56 7.28
C TYR A 195 -6.01 8.46 6.08
N VAL A 196 -7.29 8.73 5.80
CA VAL A 196 -7.70 9.64 4.74
C VAL A 196 -7.31 11.08 5.08
N MET A 197 -7.52 11.52 6.32
CA MET A 197 -7.08 12.85 6.76
C MET A 197 -5.55 13.01 6.71
N ARG A 198 -4.80 11.98 7.14
CA ARG A 198 -3.34 11.96 7.03
C ARG A 198 -2.88 12.03 5.58
N ALA A 199 -3.57 11.34 4.66
CA ALA A 199 -3.28 11.40 3.23
C ALA A 199 -3.53 12.79 2.64
N VAL A 200 -4.64 13.46 3.00
CA VAL A 200 -4.93 14.85 2.60
C VAL A 200 -3.81 15.78 3.08
N MET A 201 -3.50 15.76 4.37
CA MET A 201 -2.43 16.59 4.95
C MET A 201 -1.07 16.34 4.28
N ARG A 202 -0.75 15.07 4.01
CA ARG A 202 0.50 14.69 3.34
C ARG A 202 0.54 15.21 1.91
N LEU A 203 -0.52 14.99 1.13
CA LEU A 203 -0.63 15.47 -0.25
C LEU A 203 -0.47 16.99 -0.32
N SER A 204 -1.11 17.73 0.60
CA SER A 204 -0.94 19.17 0.71
C SER A 204 0.51 19.55 1.04
N SER A 205 1.14 18.87 2.00
CA SER A 205 2.54 19.13 2.33
C SER A 205 3.51 18.85 1.18
N SER A 206 3.22 17.86 0.33
CA SER A 206 4.07 17.45 -0.80
C SER A 206 3.91 18.34 -2.04
N LEU A 207 2.76 19.01 -2.21
CA LEU A 207 2.49 19.91 -3.34
C LEU A 207 3.03 21.33 -3.13
N HIS A 208 3.30 21.75 -1.88
CA HIS A 208 3.75 23.10 -1.54
C HIS A 208 2.86 24.20 -2.17
N GLU A 209 3.41 25.09 -3.00
CA GLU A 209 2.67 26.13 -3.72
C GLU A 209 1.64 25.57 -4.71
N GLY A 210 1.80 24.31 -5.15
CA GLY A 210 0.83 23.62 -6.01
C GLY A 210 -0.51 23.33 -5.32
N VAL A 211 -0.62 23.58 -4.01
CA VAL A 211 -1.89 23.46 -3.25
C VAL A 211 -2.81 24.66 -3.46
N LEU A 212 -2.28 25.83 -3.83
CA LEU A 212 -3.03 27.09 -3.88
C LEU A 212 -4.36 27.01 -4.66
N PRO A 213 -4.45 26.33 -5.81
CA PRO A 213 -5.72 26.18 -6.54
C PRO A 213 -6.80 25.40 -5.78
N TYR A 214 -6.41 24.56 -4.83
CA TYR A 214 -7.29 23.66 -4.08
C TYR A 214 -7.63 24.19 -2.68
N LEU A 215 -7.01 25.30 -2.25
CA LEU A 215 -7.05 25.76 -0.87
C LEU A 215 -8.45 26.13 -0.41
N SER A 216 -9.25 26.78 -1.26
CA SER A 216 -10.65 27.12 -0.95
C SER A 216 -11.48 25.86 -0.69
N GLN A 217 -11.43 24.89 -1.59
CA GLN A 217 -12.11 23.61 -1.46
C GLN A 217 -11.63 22.83 -0.22
N LEU A 218 -10.32 22.81 0.04
CA LEU A 218 -9.72 22.19 1.22
C LEU A 218 -10.29 22.80 2.50
N MET A 219 -10.30 24.12 2.62
CA MET A 219 -10.80 24.83 3.79
C MET A 219 -12.28 24.57 4.02
N ASP A 220 -13.12 24.69 2.99
CA ASP A 220 -14.55 24.46 3.12
C ASP A 220 -14.88 23.04 3.58
N LYS A 221 -14.19 22.04 3.00
CA LYS A 221 -14.37 20.62 3.36
C LYS A 221 -13.87 20.34 4.78
N LEU A 222 -12.72 20.88 5.18
CA LEU A 222 -12.18 20.70 6.53
C LEU A 222 -13.09 21.34 7.60
N VAL A 223 -13.61 22.55 7.34
CA VAL A 223 -14.57 23.21 8.24
C VAL A 223 -15.84 22.36 8.38
N LEU A 224 -16.35 21.80 7.29
CA LEU A 224 -17.51 20.90 7.33
C LEU A 224 -17.25 19.66 8.20
N ILE A 225 -16.08 19.03 8.05
CA ILE A 225 -15.69 17.84 8.82
C ILE A 225 -15.57 18.17 10.30
N LEU A 226 -14.91 19.29 10.65
CA LEU A 226 -14.75 19.73 12.04
C LEU A 226 -16.09 20.07 12.70
N ARG A 227 -17.01 20.70 11.96
CA ARG A 227 -18.38 20.95 12.45
C ARG A 227 -19.14 19.67 12.75
N ARG A 228 -18.91 18.60 11.98
CA ARG A 228 -19.53 17.29 12.22
C ARG A 228 -18.93 16.59 13.43
N SER A 229 -17.60 16.61 13.60
CA SER A 229 -16.93 15.97 14.75
C SER A 229 -17.14 16.70 16.08
N SER A 230 -17.57 17.97 16.05
CA SER A 230 -17.86 18.77 17.24
C SER A 230 -19.29 18.57 17.77
N ARG A 231 -20.13 17.77 17.10
CA ARG A 231 -21.48 17.40 17.56
C ARG A 231 -21.43 16.06 18.26
#